data_AF-A0A519KE12-F1
#
_entry.id   AF-A0A519KE12-F1
#
_cell.length_a   1.000
_cell.length_b   1.000
_cell.length_c   1.000
_cell.angle_alpha   90.00
_cell.angle_beta   90.00
_cell.angle_gamma   90.00
#
_symmetry.space_group_name_H-M   'P 1'
#
loop_
_entity.id
_entity.type
_entity.pdbx_description
1 polymer ?
#
loop_
_entity_poly.entity_id
_entity_poly.type
_entity_poly.pdbx_seq_one_letter_code
_entity_poly.pdbx_strand_id
1 'polypeptide(L)'
;MELSWWEIDSWFSNVDYTIIGSGIVGLNAAIRLREKFPDSKILLLERGPLPQGASTKNAGFACFGSLSEIVDDLQKHSSEEVVALIRKRWDGLQFMRKTLGDEAINFENLGGWELFSDDGQLAAPCIAQMTEVNILLRPIFHEDVFSIRSNGFGFEKISDKLIFNPFESQIDTGKMMQALLRKAIAEKILILNNQEVQSFDEVTDGVWVNLPSIRFKTSKLLIANNGFAAKFTGEDVRPARAQVVITKPIPGLKVKGTFHFDQGY
;
A
#
# COMPACT_ATOMS: atom_id res chain seq x y z
N MET A 1 16.68 -13.93 -27.32
CA MET A 1 17.68 -12.86 -27.58
C MET A 1 18.94 -13.29 -26.89
N GLU A 2 20.06 -13.33 -27.60
CA GLU A 2 21.36 -13.58 -26.97
C GLU A 2 21.88 -12.26 -26.41
N LEU A 3 22.20 -12.24 -25.11
CA LEU A 3 22.77 -11.07 -24.45
C LEU A 3 24.28 -11.05 -24.68
N SER A 4 24.82 -9.86 -24.91
CA SER A 4 26.27 -9.65 -24.96
C SER A 4 26.91 -9.85 -23.58
N TRP A 5 28.23 -10.01 -23.58
CA TRP A 5 29.00 -10.12 -22.34
C TRP A 5 28.76 -8.94 -21.39
N TRP A 6 28.73 -7.70 -21.91
CA TRP A 6 28.53 -6.49 -21.11
C TRP A 6 27.14 -6.42 -20.49
N GLU A 7 26.12 -6.93 -21.19
CA GLU A 7 24.75 -7.01 -20.66
C GLU A 7 24.63 -8.04 -19.51
N ILE A 8 25.29 -9.18 -19.65
CA ILE A 8 25.34 -10.18 -18.58
C ILE A 8 26.07 -9.63 -17.37
N ASP A 9 27.28 -9.09 -17.55
CA ASP A 9 28.11 -8.57 -16.46
C ASP A 9 27.44 -7.40 -15.72
N SER A 10 26.93 -6.43 -16.48
CA SER A 10 26.39 -5.19 -15.90
C SER A 10 25.06 -5.42 -15.17
N TRP A 11 24.18 -6.32 -15.63
CA TRP A 11 22.86 -6.52 -15.01
C TRP A 11 22.75 -7.79 -14.17
N PHE A 12 23.35 -8.90 -14.59
CA PHE A 12 23.02 -10.23 -14.09
C PHE A 12 24.15 -10.93 -13.31
N SER A 13 25.39 -10.44 -13.39
CA SER A 13 26.50 -10.92 -12.55
C SER A 13 26.53 -10.25 -11.18
N ASN A 14 26.95 -10.97 -10.15
CA ASN A 14 27.18 -10.47 -8.77
C ASN A 14 25.99 -9.68 -8.19
N VAL A 15 24.77 -10.19 -8.37
CA VAL A 15 23.55 -9.57 -7.82
C VAL A 15 23.38 -9.98 -6.36
N ASP A 16 23.35 -9.03 -5.44
CA ASP A 16 23.16 -9.32 -4.02
C ASP A 16 21.69 -9.57 -3.69
N TYR A 17 20.80 -8.72 -4.22
CA TYR A 17 19.37 -8.78 -3.96
C TYR A 17 18.59 -8.70 -5.26
N THR A 18 17.76 -9.70 -5.51
CA THR A 18 16.74 -9.64 -6.55
C THR A 18 15.36 -9.48 -5.91
N ILE A 19 14.53 -8.62 -6.47
CA ILE A 19 13.15 -8.36 -5.99
C ILE A 19 12.18 -8.60 -7.15
N ILE A 20 11.19 -9.46 -6.94
CA ILE A 20 10.14 -9.76 -7.93
C ILE A 20 8.94 -8.83 -7.68
N GLY A 21 8.72 -7.89 -8.59
CA GLY A 21 7.59 -6.97 -8.60
C GLY A 21 8.00 -5.54 -8.27
N SER A 22 7.64 -4.59 -9.14
CA SER A 22 7.93 -3.15 -8.99
C SER A 22 6.79 -2.35 -8.36
N GLY A 23 5.89 -3.02 -7.62
CA GLY A 23 4.83 -2.35 -6.87
C GLY A 23 5.38 -1.56 -5.67
N ILE A 24 4.49 -0.93 -4.92
CA ILE A 24 4.82 -0.13 -3.73
C ILE A 24 5.71 -0.91 -2.74
N VAL A 25 5.42 -2.20 -2.53
CA VAL A 25 6.19 -3.05 -1.61
C VAL A 25 7.60 -3.31 -2.14
N GLY A 26 7.74 -3.71 -3.40
CA GLY A 26 9.04 -4.05 -3.99
C GLY A 26 9.97 -2.84 -4.10
N LEU A 27 9.43 -1.68 -4.50
CA LEU A 27 10.20 -0.43 -4.57
C LEU A 27 10.64 0.02 -3.17
N ASN A 28 9.76 -0.01 -2.17
CA ASN A 28 10.16 0.32 -0.80
C ASN A 28 11.19 -0.68 -0.27
N ALA A 29 11.03 -1.98 -0.52
CA ALA A 29 12.02 -2.98 -0.12
C ALA A 29 13.40 -2.70 -0.74
N ALA A 30 13.45 -2.35 -2.03
CA ALA A 30 14.68 -1.99 -2.71
C ALA A 30 15.36 -0.76 -2.09
N ILE A 31 14.58 0.30 -1.83
CA ILE A 31 15.07 1.54 -1.21
C ILE A 31 15.62 1.25 0.18
N ARG A 32 14.93 0.45 0.99
CA ARG A 32 15.40 0.05 2.33
C ARG A 32 16.65 -0.82 2.28
N LEU A 33 16.76 -1.71 1.29
CA LEU A 33 17.98 -2.48 1.07
C LEU A 33 19.15 -1.56 0.73
N ARG A 34 18.95 -0.54 -0.12
CA ARG A 34 20.00 0.45 -0.42
C ARG A 34 20.40 1.24 0.83
N GLU A 35 19.44 1.70 1.64
CA GLU A 35 19.73 2.41 2.90
C GLU A 35 20.58 1.57 3.86
N LYS A 36 20.28 0.27 3.96
CA LYS A 36 20.94 -0.65 4.89
C LYS A 36 22.26 -1.23 4.36
N PHE A 37 22.34 -1.42 3.04
CA PHE A 37 23.48 -2.03 2.34
C PHE A 37 23.87 -1.15 1.14
N PRO A 38 24.59 -0.04 1.39
CA PRO A 38 24.81 1.00 0.38
C PRO A 38 25.55 0.54 -0.88
N ASP A 39 26.37 -0.51 -0.79
CA ASP A 39 27.19 -1.00 -1.90
C ASP A 39 26.57 -2.19 -2.65
N SER A 40 25.43 -2.71 -2.19
CA SER A 40 24.85 -3.92 -2.78
C SER A 40 24.30 -3.71 -4.18
N LYS A 41 24.45 -4.71 -5.05
CA LYS A 41 23.79 -4.73 -6.36
C LYS A 41 22.35 -5.21 -6.18
N ILE A 42 21.40 -4.29 -6.35
CA ILE A 42 19.96 -4.54 -6.18
C ILE A 42 19.31 -4.52 -7.56
N LEU A 43 18.68 -5.64 -7.93
CA LEU A 43 17.95 -5.81 -9.18
C LEU A 43 16.47 -6.04 -8.90
N LEU A 44 15.62 -5.17 -9.44
CA LEU A 44 14.19 -5.29 -9.37
C LEU A 44 13.63 -5.72 -10.73
N LEU A 45 12.82 -6.77 -10.74
CA LEU A 45 12.24 -7.35 -11.95
C LEU A 45 10.72 -7.11 -11.98
N GLU A 46 10.22 -6.57 -13.08
CA GLU A 46 8.81 -6.31 -13.31
C GLU A 46 8.34 -7.03 -14.58
N ARG A 47 7.23 -7.77 -14.49
CA ARG A 47 6.67 -8.49 -15.64
C ARG A 47 6.10 -7.55 -16.70
N GLY A 48 5.58 -6.39 -16.30
CA GLY A 48 4.97 -5.42 -17.20
C GLY A 48 5.95 -4.36 -17.73
N PRO A 49 5.52 -3.55 -18.70
CA PRO A 49 6.31 -2.41 -19.20
C PRO A 49 6.40 -1.25 -18.19
N LEU A 50 5.56 -1.29 -17.15
CA LEU A 50 5.51 -0.37 -16.02
C LEU A 50 5.07 -1.17 -14.77
N PRO A 51 5.12 -0.61 -13.55
CA PRO A 51 4.58 -1.28 -12.36
C PRO A 51 3.12 -1.73 -12.52
N GLN A 52 2.95 -3.00 -12.88
CA GLN A 52 1.67 -3.54 -13.35
C GLN A 52 1.01 -4.38 -12.25
N GLY A 53 0.41 -3.69 -11.28
CA GLY A 53 -0.23 -4.31 -10.12
C GLY A 53 -1.30 -3.43 -9.47
N ALA A 54 -1.63 -3.74 -8.21
CA ALA A 54 -2.62 -3.01 -7.41
C ALA A 54 -2.16 -1.59 -7.01
N SER A 55 -0.84 -1.35 -6.94
CA SER A 55 -0.28 -0.07 -6.50
C SER A 55 -0.65 1.12 -7.39
N THR A 56 -0.93 0.89 -8.67
CA THR A 56 -1.37 1.92 -9.64
C THR A 56 -2.89 1.91 -9.87
N LYS A 57 -3.65 1.12 -9.11
CA LYS A 57 -5.10 0.90 -9.32
C LYS A 57 -5.95 1.06 -8.06
N ASN A 58 -5.37 1.49 -6.95
CA ASN A 58 -6.12 1.75 -5.71
C ASN A 58 -6.67 3.18 -5.69
N ALA A 59 -7.61 3.44 -4.77
CA ALA A 59 -8.34 4.70 -4.67
C ALA A 59 -7.54 5.87 -4.05
N GLY A 60 -6.30 5.63 -3.59
CA GLY A 60 -5.45 6.68 -3.03
C GLY A 60 -5.82 7.11 -1.61
N PHE A 61 -6.51 6.26 -0.85
CA PHE A 61 -6.83 6.54 0.54
C PHE A 61 -5.58 6.33 1.40
N ALA A 62 -5.19 7.35 2.15
CA ALA A 62 -4.12 7.32 3.14
C ALA A 62 -4.77 7.24 4.53
N CYS A 63 -5.14 6.03 4.94
CA CYS A 63 -5.88 5.75 6.16
C CYS A 63 -5.21 4.66 7.01
N PHE A 64 -5.74 4.45 8.22
CA PHE A 64 -5.29 3.39 9.15
C PHE A 64 -6.42 2.50 9.67
N GLY A 65 -7.63 2.68 9.15
CA GLY A 65 -8.86 1.97 9.53
C GLY A 65 -9.97 2.94 9.93
N SER A 66 -11.20 2.67 9.51
CA SER A 66 -12.42 3.35 9.97
C SER A 66 -12.81 2.91 11.39
N LEU A 67 -13.79 3.59 12.01
CA LEU A 67 -14.25 3.19 13.34
C LEU A 67 -14.86 1.79 13.30
N SER A 68 -15.69 1.50 12.29
CA SER A 68 -16.34 0.19 12.22
C SER A 68 -15.38 -0.95 11.86
N GLU A 69 -14.34 -0.72 11.06
CA GLU A 69 -13.27 -1.68 10.84
C GLU A 69 -12.54 -2.01 12.14
N ILE A 70 -12.23 -1.00 12.95
CA ILE A 70 -11.52 -1.19 14.22
C ILE A 70 -12.39 -1.93 15.22
N VAL A 71 -13.68 -1.60 15.28
CA VAL A 71 -14.66 -2.30 16.14
C VAL A 71 -14.79 -3.77 15.73
N ASP A 72 -14.81 -4.07 14.43
CA ASP A 72 -14.85 -5.44 13.91
C ASP A 72 -13.54 -6.20 14.21
N ASP A 73 -12.38 -5.58 14.04
CA ASP A 73 -11.07 -6.14 14.39
C ASP A 73 -11.00 -6.48 15.89
N LEU A 74 -11.55 -5.63 16.77
CA LEU A 74 -11.61 -5.86 18.23
C LEU A 74 -12.51 -7.04 18.63
N GLN A 75 -13.40 -7.52 17.75
CA GLN A 75 -14.16 -8.76 18.00
C GLN A 75 -13.34 -10.02 17.71
N LYS A 76 -12.26 -9.90 16.93
CA LYS A 76 -11.48 -11.03 16.39
C LYS A 76 -10.07 -11.11 16.96
N HIS A 77 -9.57 -9.98 17.47
CA HIS A 77 -8.20 -9.79 17.92
C HIS A 77 -8.16 -9.10 19.29
N SER A 78 -7.03 -9.25 19.99
CA SER A 78 -6.77 -8.51 21.22
C SER A 78 -6.60 -7.01 20.94
N SER A 79 -6.87 -6.17 21.94
CA SER A 79 -6.68 -4.72 21.83
C SER A 79 -5.23 -4.35 21.49
N GLU A 80 -4.26 -5.10 22.02
CA GLU A 80 -2.83 -4.90 21.74
C GLU A 80 -2.48 -5.18 20.28
N GLU A 81 -3.04 -6.24 19.69
CA GLU A 81 -2.85 -6.58 18.27
C GLU A 81 -3.45 -5.50 17.36
N VAL A 82 -4.65 -5.02 17.68
CA VAL A 82 -5.32 -3.95 16.93
C VAL A 82 -4.52 -2.65 17.00
N VAL A 83 -4.06 -2.25 18.19
CA VAL A 83 -3.21 -1.06 18.38
C VAL A 83 -1.90 -1.19 17.62
N ALA A 84 -1.27 -2.37 17.65
CA ALA A 84 -0.03 -2.63 16.92
C ALA A 84 -0.24 -2.54 15.40
N LEU A 85 -1.36 -3.05 14.89
CA LEU A 85 -1.73 -2.98 13.48
C LEU A 85 -1.95 -1.52 13.03
N ILE A 86 -2.72 -0.75 13.80
CA ILE A 86 -2.99 0.67 13.49
C ILE A 86 -1.70 1.48 13.54
N ARG A 87 -0.85 1.25 14.54
CA ARG A 87 0.48 1.89 14.62
C ARG A 87 1.32 1.57 13.40
N LYS A 88 1.36 0.31 12.97
CA LYS A 88 2.09 -0.10 11.76
C LYS A 88 1.56 0.58 10.49
N ARG A 89 0.23 0.71 10.34
CA ARG A 89 -0.40 1.43 9.22
C ARG A 89 -0.03 2.92 9.25
N TRP A 90 -0.15 3.56 10.41
CA TRP A 90 0.18 4.96 10.60
C TRP A 90 1.66 5.27 10.35
N ASP A 91 2.57 4.48 10.94
CA ASP A 91 4.02 4.63 10.75
C ASP A 91 4.41 4.39 9.29
N GLY A 92 3.75 3.45 8.61
CA GLY A 92 3.90 3.22 7.17
C GLY A 92 3.53 4.44 6.33
N LEU A 93 2.42 5.10 6.66
CA LEU A 93 1.99 6.34 6.03
C LEU A 93 2.99 7.49 6.29
N GLN A 94 3.39 7.70 7.55
CA GLN A 94 4.37 8.73 7.89
C GLN A 94 5.72 8.48 7.21
N PHE A 95 6.12 7.21 7.10
CA PHE A 95 7.33 6.84 6.39
C PHE A 95 7.24 7.18 4.90
N MET A 96 6.14 6.85 4.22
CA MET A 96 5.94 7.21 2.81
C MET A 96 6.03 8.73 2.60
N ARG A 97 5.34 9.51 3.44
CA ARG A 97 5.35 10.98 3.39
C ARG A 97 6.76 11.54 3.57
N LYS A 98 7.51 11.06 4.56
CA LYS A 98 8.91 11.44 4.79
C LYS A 98 9.82 11.07 3.61
N THR A 99 9.56 9.93 2.98
CA THR A 99 10.42 9.36 1.93
C THR A 99 10.26 10.05 0.59
N LEU A 100 9.02 10.39 0.24
CA LEU A 100 8.64 10.92 -1.07
C LEU A 100 8.36 12.42 -1.04
N GLY A 101 7.92 12.95 0.10
CA GLY A 101 7.43 14.31 0.25
C GLY A 101 5.96 14.44 -0.14
N ASP A 102 5.22 15.24 0.62
CA ASP A 102 3.78 15.45 0.44
C ASP A 102 3.45 16.04 -0.95
N GLU A 103 4.26 16.98 -1.45
CA GLU A 103 4.06 17.59 -2.78
C GLU A 103 4.18 16.55 -3.91
N ALA A 104 5.20 15.67 -3.84
CA ALA A 104 5.49 14.70 -4.89
C ALA A 104 4.39 13.64 -5.05
N ILE A 105 3.61 13.39 -3.99
CA ILE A 105 2.51 12.42 -3.99
C ILE A 105 1.13 13.08 -4.04
N ASN A 106 1.07 14.41 -4.15
CA ASN A 106 -0.16 15.20 -4.06
C ASN A 106 -0.97 14.84 -2.80
N PHE A 107 -0.30 14.84 -1.66
CA PHE A 107 -0.93 14.55 -0.38
C PHE A 107 -1.90 15.67 -0.01
N GLU A 108 -3.14 15.31 0.27
CA GLU A 108 -4.17 16.22 0.76
C GLU A 108 -4.76 15.64 2.05
N ASN A 109 -4.75 16.41 3.14
CA ASN A 109 -5.45 16.02 4.36
C ASN A 109 -6.83 16.68 4.41
N LEU A 110 -7.80 16.08 3.72
CA LEU A 110 -9.19 16.53 3.73
C LEU A 110 -10.05 15.80 4.78
N GLY A 111 -9.46 14.93 5.58
CA GLY A 111 -10.15 14.05 6.52
C GLY A 111 -10.89 12.90 5.84
N GLY A 112 -11.33 11.96 6.66
CA GLY A 112 -12.11 10.79 6.28
C GLY A 112 -13.45 10.75 6.99
N TRP A 113 -14.44 10.23 6.29
CA TRP A 113 -15.81 10.12 6.74
C TRP A 113 -16.26 8.68 6.64
N GLU A 114 -16.94 8.19 7.67
CA GLU A 114 -17.63 6.91 7.61
C GLU A 114 -19.13 7.16 7.56
N LEU A 115 -19.72 6.62 6.50
CA LEU A 115 -21.13 6.73 6.17
C LEU A 115 -21.84 5.46 6.62
N PHE A 116 -23.04 5.63 7.19
CA PHE A 116 -23.89 4.53 7.63
C PHE A 116 -25.24 4.64 6.95
N SER A 117 -25.82 3.50 6.56
CA SER A 117 -27.22 3.42 6.17
C SER A 117 -28.14 3.97 7.26
N ASP A 118 -29.29 4.51 6.85
CA ASP A 118 -30.30 5.07 7.77
C ASP A 118 -31.10 4.01 8.56
N ASP A 119 -30.88 2.72 8.30
CA ASP A 119 -31.46 1.61 9.07
C ASP A 119 -30.90 1.45 10.49
N GLY A 120 -29.79 2.13 10.78
CA GLY A 120 -29.17 2.19 12.10
C GLY A 120 -28.46 0.91 12.57
N GLN A 121 -28.40 -0.16 11.76
CA GLN A 121 -27.90 -1.46 12.20
C GLN A 121 -26.41 -1.43 12.56
N LEU A 122 -25.59 -0.76 11.73
CA LEU A 122 -24.15 -0.62 11.95
C LEU A 122 -23.79 0.62 12.78
N ALA A 123 -24.54 1.72 12.64
CA ALA A 123 -24.20 3.00 13.24
C ALA A 123 -24.22 2.95 14.78
N ALA A 124 -25.29 2.42 15.36
CA ALA A 124 -25.49 2.41 16.81
C ALA A 124 -24.40 1.63 17.57
N PRO A 125 -24.06 0.37 17.21
CA PRO A 125 -23.01 -0.37 17.91
C PRO A 125 -21.62 0.23 17.74
N CYS A 126 -21.30 0.81 16.56
CA CYS A 126 -20.02 1.47 16.34
C CYS A 126 -19.88 2.75 17.17
N ILE A 127 -20.92 3.60 17.16
CA ILE A 127 -20.96 4.83 17.96
C ILE A 127 -20.79 4.54 19.45
N ALA A 128 -21.42 3.47 19.95
CA ALA A 128 -21.33 3.08 21.35
C ALA A 128 -19.89 2.77 21.80
N GLN A 129 -19.05 2.24 20.90
CA GLN A 129 -17.65 1.88 21.18
C GLN A 129 -16.65 2.99 20.87
N MET A 130 -17.08 4.09 20.23
CA MET A 130 -16.20 5.18 19.79
C MET A 130 -15.32 5.75 20.93
N THR A 131 -15.89 5.94 22.12
CA THR A 131 -15.14 6.47 23.27
C THR A 131 -14.00 5.55 23.67
N GLU A 132 -14.25 4.24 23.73
CA GLU A 132 -13.24 3.23 24.09
C GLU A 132 -12.15 3.14 23.01
N VAL A 133 -12.55 3.15 21.74
CA VAL A 133 -11.61 3.19 20.60
C VAL A 133 -10.74 4.45 20.67
N ASN A 134 -11.30 5.63 20.92
CA ASN A 134 -10.50 6.86 21.06
C ASN A 134 -9.50 6.77 22.22
N ILE A 135 -9.90 6.22 23.37
CA ILE A 135 -8.99 5.97 24.50
C ILE A 135 -7.85 5.04 24.08
N LEU A 136 -8.18 3.96 23.37
CA LEU A 136 -7.23 2.96 22.88
C LEU A 136 -6.21 3.55 21.89
N LEU A 137 -6.64 4.49 21.04
CA LEU A 137 -5.81 5.12 20.00
C LEU A 137 -5.04 6.36 20.46
N ARG A 138 -5.43 6.97 21.58
CA ARG A 138 -4.79 8.18 22.11
C ARG A 138 -3.27 8.06 22.33
N PRO A 139 -2.69 6.89 22.68
CA PRO A 139 -1.23 6.72 22.74
C PRO A 139 -0.52 6.82 21.37
N ILE A 140 -1.23 6.72 20.25
CA ILE A 140 -0.69 6.87 18.89
C ILE A 140 -0.89 8.31 18.38
N PHE A 141 -2.10 8.85 18.55
CA PHE A 141 -2.50 10.12 17.92
C PHE A 141 -2.47 11.32 18.86
N HIS A 142 -2.35 11.10 20.17
CA HIS A 142 -2.34 12.11 21.23
C HIS A 142 -3.64 12.91 21.41
N GLU A 143 -4.66 12.62 20.62
CA GLU A 143 -6.02 13.16 20.71
C GLU A 143 -7.07 12.13 20.26
N ASP A 144 -8.34 12.48 20.41
CA ASP A 144 -9.46 11.63 19.96
C ASP A 144 -9.49 11.62 18.43
N VAL A 145 -9.48 10.43 17.84
CA VAL A 145 -9.44 10.23 16.38
C VAL A 145 -10.82 10.39 15.77
N PHE A 146 -11.84 9.80 16.38
CA PHE A 146 -13.18 9.71 15.82
C PHE A 146 -14.13 10.67 16.53
N SER A 147 -14.93 11.38 15.74
CA SER A 147 -15.97 12.28 16.25
C SER A 147 -17.25 12.19 15.44
N ILE A 148 -18.40 12.38 16.09
CA ILE A 148 -19.69 12.41 15.41
C ILE A 148 -19.90 13.80 14.79
N ARG A 149 -20.32 13.82 13.52
CA ARG A 149 -20.65 15.03 12.76
C ARG A 149 -21.96 14.84 12.00
N SER A 150 -22.70 15.92 11.78
CA SER A 150 -23.93 15.91 11.00
C SER A 150 -23.64 15.73 9.50
N ASN A 151 -24.51 15.04 8.77
CA ASN A 151 -24.40 14.86 7.33
C ASN A 151 -24.64 16.18 6.57
N GLY A 152 -23.54 16.87 6.24
CA GLY A 152 -23.56 18.12 5.47
C GLY A 152 -23.43 17.93 3.95
N PHE A 153 -23.40 16.69 3.45
CA PHE A 153 -23.00 16.38 2.07
C PHE A 153 -24.16 16.14 1.12
N GLY A 154 -25.38 15.97 1.65
CA GLY A 154 -26.59 15.74 0.84
C GLY A 154 -26.72 14.31 0.31
N PHE A 155 -26.08 13.34 0.96
CA PHE A 155 -26.28 11.93 0.64
C PHE A 155 -27.67 11.46 1.13
N GLU A 156 -28.48 10.92 0.22
CA GLU A 156 -29.77 10.30 0.53
C GLU A 156 -29.58 8.88 1.08
N LYS A 157 -30.51 8.42 1.94
CA LYS A 157 -30.49 7.09 2.59
C LYS A 157 -29.26 6.82 3.47
N ILE A 158 -28.62 7.90 3.91
CA ILE A 158 -27.49 7.89 4.84
C ILE A 158 -27.94 8.54 6.14
N SER A 159 -27.51 7.97 7.25
CA SER A 159 -27.70 8.52 8.60
C SER A 159 -27.29 9.99 8.66
N ASP A 160 -28.03 10.80 9.41
CA ASP A 160 -27.63 12.19 9.70
C ASP A 160 -26.35 12.23 10.56
N LYS A 161 -26.01 11.14 11.25
CA LYS A 161 -24.78 11.02 12.04
C LYS A 161 -23.72 10.28 11.24
N LEU A 162 -22.65 10.99 10.90
CA LEU A 162 -21.44 10.46 10.30
C LEU A 162 -20.32 10.39 11.35
N ILE A 163 -19.33 9.53 11.11
CA ILE A 163 -18.10 9.51 11.89
C ILE A 163 -17.01 10.19 11.08
N PHE A 164 -16.32 11.15 11.70
CA PHE A 164 -15.24 11.92 11.09
C PHE A 164 -13.90 11.56 11.73
N ASN A 165 -12.88 11.36 10.87
CA ASN A 165 -11.48 11.12 11.21
C ASN A 165 -10.59 12.22 10.57
N PRO A 166 -9.96 13.12 11.36
CA PRO A 166 -9.13 14.20 10.83
C PRO A 166 -7.73 13.75 10.37
N PHE A 167 -7.34 12.50 10.64
CA PHE A 167 -6.02 11.96 10.32
C PHE A 167 -5.98 11.19 8.99
N GLU A 168 -7.14 10.98 8.38
CA GLU A 168 -7.22 10.33 7.08
C GLU A 168 -7.04 11.33 5.93
N SER A 169 -6.37 10.88 4.87
CA SER A 169 -5.92 11.76 3.80
C SER A 169 -6.02 11.07 2.44
N GLN A 170 -5.72 11.82 1.37
CA GLN A 170 -5.74 11.35 -0.01
C GLN A 170 -4.39 11.58 -0.66
N ILE A 171 -4.02 10.69 -1.58
CA ILE A 171 -2.83 10.83 -2.43
C ILE A 171 -3.18 10.53 -3.87
N ASP A 172 -2.37 11.04 -4.79
CA ASP A 172 -2.37 10.59 -6.18
C ASP A 172 -1.46 9.36 -6.31
N THR A 173 -2.06 8.19 -6.53
CA THR A 173 -1.34 6.90 -6.59
C THR A 173 -0.40 6.82 -7.80
N GLY A 174 -0.73 7.51 -8.89
CA GLY A 174 0.13 7.61 -10.07
C GLY A 174 1.37 8.43 -9.77
N LYS A 175 1.20 9.62 -9.17
CA LYS A 175 2.31 10.46 -8.72
C LYS A 175 3.16 9.77 -7.66
N MET A 176 2.55 9.08 -6.69
CA MET A 176 3.25 8.29 -5.69
C MET A 176 4.15 7.21 -6.31
N MET A 177 3.62 6.41 -7.25
CA MET A 177 4.42 5.39 -7.93
C MET A 177 5.53 5.99 -8.79
N GLN A 178 5.28 7.12 -9.45
CA GLN A 178 6.31 7.86 -10.18
C GLN A 178 7.42 8.38 -9.26
N ALA A 179 7.06 8.92 -8.09
CA ALA A 179 8.02 9.38 -7.09
C ALA A 179 8.88 8.23 -6.55
N LEU A 180 8.28 7.06 -6.28
CA LEU A 180 9.01 5.86 -5.86
C LEU A 180 9.99 5.37 -6.92
N LEU A 181 9.58 5.30 -8.19
CA LEU A 181 10.46 4.90 -9.29
C LEU A 181 11.65 5.87 -9.43
N ARG A 182 11.39 7.18 -9.42
CA ARG A 182 12.45 8.20 -9.48
C ARG A 182 13.42 8.06 -8.31
N LYS A 183 12.90 7.85 -7.11
CA LYS A 183 13.73 7.64 -5.92
C LYS A 183 14.59 6.39 -6.07
N ALA A 184 14.02 5.25 -6.46
CA ALA A 184 14.78 4.02 -6.65
C ALA A 184 15.90 4.17 -7.69
N ILE A 185 15.63 4.85 -8.81
CA ILE A 185 16.64 5.14 -9.84
C ILE A 185 17.73 6.06 -9.31
N ALA A 186 17.38 7.13 -8.58
CA ALA A 186 18.34 8.04 -7.96
C ALA A 186 19.26 7.31 -6.96
N GLU A 187 18.72 6.30 -6.27
CA GLU A 187 19.41 5.38 -5.36
C GLU A 187 20.17 4.26 -6.09
N LYS A 188 20.33 4.35 -7.41
CA LYS A 188 21.07 3.40 -8.26
C LYS A 188 20.58 1.96 -8.13
N ILE A 189 19.28 1.77 -7.96
CA ILE A 189 18.64 0.45 -8.03
C ILE A 189 18.38 0.14 -9.50
N LEU A 190 18.77 -1.06 -9.95
CA LEU A 190 18.50 -1.52 -11.31
C LEU A 190 17.04 -2.00 -11.38
N ILE A 191 16.30 -1.53 -12.37
CA ILE A 191 14.90 -1.93 -12.60
C ILE A 191 14.81 -2.43 -14.04
N LEU A 192 14.40 -3.68 -14.21
CA LEU A 192 14.14 -4.27 -15.52
C LEU A 192 12.67 -4.62 -15.67
N ASN A 193 12.03 -3.94 -16.62
CA ASN A 193 10.65 -4.18 -17.04
C ASN A 193 10.57 -5.27 -18.11
N ASN A 194 9.36 -5.81 -18.30
CA ASN A 194 9.10 -6.95 -19.19
C ASN A 194 9.95 -8.19 -18.87
N GLN A 195 10.28 -8.39 -17.59
CA GLN A 195 10.99 -9.55 -17.07
C GLN A 195 10.05 -10.36 -16.17
N GLU A 196 9.32 -11.30 -16.77
CA GLU A 196 8.53 -12.24 -15.98
C GLU A 196 9.44 -13.33 -15.39
N VAL A 197 9.50 -13.43 -14.07
CA VAL A 197 10.13 -14.58 -13.41
C VAL A 197 9.26 -15.82 -13.59
N GLN A 198 9.85 -16.89 -14.11
CA GLN A 198 9.17 -18.17 -14.34
C GLN A 198 9.27 -19.08 -13.12
N SER A 199 10.47 -19.19 -12.55
CA SER A 199 10.77 -19.99 -11.36
C SER A 199 12.07 -19.52 -10.70
N PHE A 200 12.39 -20.10 -9.56
CA PHE A 200 13.69 -19.96 -8.91
C PHE A 200 14.09 -21.28 -8.25
N ASP A 201 15.40 -21.48 -8.06
CA ASP A 201 15.96 -22.66 -7.41
C ASP A 201 16.90 -22.19 -6.29
N GLU A 202 16.57 -22.53 -5.03
CA GLU A 202 17.47 -22.28 -3.91
C GLU A 202 18.68 -23.22 -3.96
N VAL A 203 19.87 -22.67 -3.74
CA VAL A 203 21.12 -23.41 -3.64
C VAL A 203 21.90 -22.97 -2.41
N THR A 204 22.92 -23.73 -2.03
CA THR A 204 23.67 -23.51 -0.78
C THR A 204 24.21 -22.08 -0.63
N ASP A 205 24.57 -21.43 -1.73
CA ASP A 205 25.24 -20.13 -1.78
C ASP A 205 24.46 -19.09 -2.60
N GLY A 206 23.13 -19.20 -2.66
CA GLY A 206 22.25 -18.19 -3.26
C GLY A 206 20.99 -18.76 -3.89
N VAL A 207 20.43 -18.04 -4.86
CA VAL A 207 19.21 -18.41 -5.55
C VAL A 207 19.42 -18.23 -7.05
N TRP A 208 19.12 -19.26 -7.83
CA TRP A 208 19.01 -19.14 -9.27
C TRP A 208 17.64 -18.58 -9.63
N VAL A 209 17.59 -17.54 -10.46
CA VAL A 209 16.36 -16.92 -10.95
C VAL A 209 16.22 -17.21 -12.43
N ASN A 210 15.08 -17.78 -12.83
CA ASN A 210 14.81 -18.20 -14.20
C ASN A 210 13.86 -17.21 -14.88
N LEU A 211 14.35 -16.52 -15.91
CA LEU A 211 13.57 -15.70 -16.84
C LEU A 211 13.40 -16.45 -18.18
N PRO A 212 12.46 -16.05 -19.06
CA PRO A 212 12.23 -16.74 -20.33
C PRO A 212 13.46 -16.87 -21.24
N SER A 213 14.43 -15.96 -21.12
CA SER A 213 15.59 -15.88 -22.01
C SER A 213 16.95 -15.92 -21.30
N ILE A 214 16.98 -15.84 -19.97
CA ILE A 214 18.22 -15.85 -19.19
C ILE A 214 17.98 -16.48 -17.83
N ARG A 215 19.03 -17.14 -17.31
CA ARG A 215 19.13 -17.60 -15.94
C ARG A 215 20.33 -16.93 -15.28
N PHE A 216 20.15 -16.40 -14.08
CA PHE A 216 21.22 -15.74 -13.33
C PHE A 216 21.12 -16.04 -11.82
N LYS A 217 22.21 -15.80 -11.11
CA LYS A 217 22.31 -16.07 -9.66
C LYS A 217 22.25 -14.78 -8.86
N THR A 218 21.53 -14.81 -7.75
CA THR A 218 21.44 -13.73 -6.77
C THR A 218 21.73 -14.26 -5.37
N SER A 219 22.30 -13.46 -4.47
CA SER A 219 22.57 -13.90 -3.09
C SER A 219 21.27 -14.08 -2.29
N LYS A 220 20.31 -13.16 -2.47
CA LYS A 220 18.96 -13.20 -1.88
C LYS A 220 17.89 -12.87 -2.91
N LEU A 221 16.72 -13.48 -2.76
CA LEU A 221 15.52 -13.23 -3.57
C LEU A 221 14.37 -12.79 -2.67
N LEU A 222 13.68 -11.71 -3.03
CA LEU A 222 12.48 -11.23 -2.35
C LEU A 222 11.28 -11.29 -3.30
N ILE A 223 10.16 -11.84 -2.84
CA ILE A 223 8.91 -11.93 -3.60
C ILE A 223 8.00 -10.78 -3.14
N ALA A 224 7.74 -9.82 -4.03
CA ALA A 224 6.96 -8.60 -3.75
C ALA A 224 5.83 -8.38 -4.79
N ASN A 225 5.28 -9.47 -5.33
CA ASN A 225 4.27 -9.46 -6.39
C ASN A 225 2.81 -9.58 -5.89
N ASN A 226 2.57 -9.29 -4.61
CA ASN A 226 1.22 -9.15 -4.01
C ASN A 226 0.34 -10.40 -4.25
N GLY A 227 -0.90 -10.25 -4.73
CA GLY A 227 -1.84 -11.35 -4.94
C GLY A 227 -1.39 -12.45 -5.92
N PHE A 228 -0.25 -12.27 -6.58
CA PHE A 228 0.38 -13.28 -7.45
C PHE A 228 1.49 -14.07 -6.74
N ALA A 229 1.71 -13.86 -5.44
CA ALA A 229 2.76 -14.51 -4.67
C ALA A 229 2.59 -16.03 -4.55
N ALA A 230 1.36 -16.54 -4.63
CA ALA A 230 1.08 -17.98 -4.59
C ALA A 230 1.84 -18.76 -5.68
N LYS A 231 2.12 -18.13 -6.85
CA LYS A 231 2.94 -18.71 -7.94
C LYS A 231 4.32 -19.17 -7.44
N PHE A 232 4.86 -18.51 -6.42
CA PHE A 232 6.24 -18.69 -5.96
C PHE A 232 6.35 -19.22 -4.53
N THR A 233 5.34 -18.99 -3.70
CA THR A 233 5.42 -19.23 -2.24
C THR A 233 4.62 -20.45 -1.78
N GLY A 234 3.63 -20.91 -2.58
CA GLY A 234 2.71 -21.96 -2.14
C GLY A 234 1.69 -21.52 -1.09
N GLU A 235 1.71 -20.24 -0.68
CA GLU A 235 0.74 -19.64 0.25
C GLU A 235 -0.65 -19.57 -0.39
N ASP A 236 -1.72 -19.72 0.41
CA ASP A 236 -3.11 -19.59 -0.05
C ASP A 236 -3.50 -18.11 -0.22
N VAL A 237 -2.89 -17.48 -1.22
CA VAL A 237 -3.16 -16.09 -1.61
C VAL A 237 -3.80 -16.08 -3.00
N ARG A 238 -4.96 -15.44 -3.11
CA ARG A 238 -5.71 -15.33 -4.37
C ARG A 238 -5.93 -13.88 -4.73
N PRO A 239 -5.73 -13.47 -6.00
CA PRO A 239 -6.11 -12.13 -6.44
C PRO A 239 -7.62 -11.90 -6.24
N ALA A 240 -7.98 -10.90 -5.45
CA ALA A 240 -9.35 -10.43 -5.33
C ALA A 240 -9.61 -9.30 -6.34
N ARG A 241 -10.86 -9.21 -6.82
CA ARG A 241 -11.28 -8.13 -7.71
C ARG A 241 -11.63 -6.90 -6.88
N ALA A 242 -10.97 -5.78 -7.17
CA ALA A 242 -11.35 -4.44 -6.72
C ALA A 242 -11.62 -3.54 -7.94
N GLN A 243 -12.53 -2.59 -7.80
CA GLN A 243 -12.91 -1.67 -8.88
C GLN A 243 -12.88 -0.23 -8.38
N VAL A 244 -12.30 0.66 -9.19
CA VAL A 244 -12.32 2.11 -8.96
C VAL A 244 -13.04 2.75 -10.12
N VAL A 245 -14.00 3.62 -9.83
CA VAL A 245 -14.72 4.41 -10.82
C VAL A 245 -14.26 5.85 -10.73
N ILE A 246 -13.94 6.44 -11.87
CA ILE A 246 -13.44 7.81 -11.97
C ILE A 246 -14.41 8.62 -12.83
N THR A 247 -14.78 9.80 -12.35
CA THR A 247 -15.63 10.75 -13.07
C THR A 247 -14.79 11.83 -13.73
N LYS A 248 -15.37 12.56 -14.69
CA LYS A 248 -14.85 13.88 -15.05
C LYS A 248 -15.01 14.82 -13.85
N PRO A 249 -14.16 15.85 -13.69
CA PRO A 249 -14.34 16.85 -12.65
C PRO A 249 -15.77 17.39 -12.62
N ILE A 250 -16.39 17.40 -11.45
CA ILE A 250 -17.77 17.86 -11.24
C ILE A 250 -17.71 19.29 -10.69
N PRO A 251 -18.11 20.32 -11.47
CA PRO A 251 -18.08 21.71 -11.00
C PRO A 251 -18.95 21.90 -9.76
N GLY A 252 -18.39 22.52 -8.71
CA GLY A 252 -19.13 22.81 -7.49
C GLY A 252 -19.39 21.58 -6.59
N LEU A 253 -18.70 20.45 -6.81
CA LEU A 253 -18.81 19.29 -5.93
C LEU A 253 -18.41 19.67 -4.49
N LYS A 254 -19.36 19.51 -3.56
CA LYS A 254 -19.17 19.82 -2.13
C LYS A 254 -18.52 18.69 -1.35
N VAL A 255 -18.55 17.47 -1.89
CA VAL A 255 -17.96 16.26 -1.30
C VAL A 255 -16.44 16.38 -1.35
N LYS A 256 -15.81 16.54 -0.18
CA LYS A 256 -14.36 16.63 0.00
C LYS A 256 -13.94 15.75 1.17
N GLY A 257 -12.90 14.95 0.98
CA GLY A 257 -12.49 13.92 1.93
C GLY A 257 -12.53 12.53 1.30
N THR A 258 -12.15 11.52 2.08
CA THR A 258 -12.44 10.12 1.80
C THR A 258 -13.76 9.75 2.46
N PHE A 259 -14.48 8.82 1.85
CA PHE A 259 -15.78 8.36 2.32
C PHE A 259 -15.79 6.84 2.31
N HIS A 260 -15.88 6.25 3.49
CA HIS A 260 -16.08 4.83 3.71
C HIS A 260 -17.55 4.55 3.86
N PHE A 261 -17.99 3.43 3.33
CA PHE A 261 -19.32 2.89 3.55
C PHE A 261 -19.16 1.44 3.99
N ASP A 262 -20.14 0.92 4.74
CA ASP A 262 -20.26 -0.51 5.05
C ASP A 262 -18.96 -1.20 5.48
N GLN A 263 -18.31 -0.70 6.55
CA GLN A 263 -17.04 -1.26 7.06
C GLN A 263 -15.86 -1.18 6.08
N GLY A 264 -15.87 -0.19 5.18
CA GLY A 264 -14.81 0.01 4.19
C GLY A 264 -15.00 -0.80 2.91
N TYR A 265 -16.19 -1.37 2.67
CA TYR A 265 -16.53 -2.18 1.49
C TYR A 265 -17.45 -1.48 0.48
#